data_AF-A0A820PFQ9-F1
#
_entry.id   AF-A0A820PFQ9-F1
#
_cell.length_a   1.000
_cell.length_b   1.000
_cell.length_c   1.000
_cell.angle_alpha   90.00
_cell.angle_beta   90.00
_cell.angle_gamma   90.00
#
_symmetry.space_group_name_H-M   'P 1'
#
loop_
_entity.id
_entity.type
_entity.pdbx_description
1 polymer ?
#
loop_
_entity_poly.entity_id
_entity_poly.type
_entity_poly.pdbx_seq_one_letter_code
_entity_poly.pdbx_strand_id
1 'polypeptide(L)'
;MYGSNIDTILDDNNLFQYYYYDQLILAQDEAKICQLSSPFIQCLIMSNSTRSINDRLKHLLIDYNELFDILRLFEISTKLINEDDFLNKLFHQQFLTLNNNDSTLIKNDSTFYKLVLTNENFYLISPKSEISTDDIFSCEGDPFIEVSLMNLIELLVSQSVID
;
A
#
# COMPACT_ATOMS: atom_id res chain seq x y z
N MET A 1 2.24 -12.86 -25.94
CA MET A 1 1.28 -13.90 -25.53
C MET A 1 -0.03 -13.31 -25.00
N TYR A 2 0.01 -12.17 -24.29
CA TYR A 2 -1.18 -11.52 -23.73
C TYR A 2 -2.08 -10.77 -24.73
N GLY A 3 -1.52 -10.24 -25.82
CA GLY A 3 -2.25 -9.33 -26.72
C GLY A 3 -3.53 -9.88 -27.36
N SER A 4 -3.66 -11.20 -27.58
CA SER A 4 -4.89 -11.79 -28.14
C SER A 4 -5.96 -12.11 -27.10
N ASN A 5 -5.63 -12.05 -25.81
CA ASN A 5 -6.50 -12.43 -24.70
C ASN A 5 -6.67 -11.30 -23.68
N ILE A 6 -6.30 -10.06 -24.04
CA ILE A 6 -6.23 -8.96 -23.07
C ILE A 6 -7.58 -8.67 -22.44
N ASP A 7 -8.66 -8.69 -23.23
CA ASP A 7 -10.01 -8.44 -22.71
C ASP A 7 -10.41 -9.52 -21.67
N THR A 8 -10.17 -10.80 -21.98
CA THR A 8 -10.40 -11.90 -21.04
C THR A 8 -9.58 -11.77 -19.75
N ILE A 9 -8.35 -11.28 -19.85
CA ILE A 9 -7.45 -11.08 -18.71
C ILE A 9 -7.93 -9.92 -17.83
N LEU A 10 -8.43 -8.85 -18.44
CA LEU A 10 -8.94 -7.68 -17.71
C LEU A 10 -10.30 -7.95 -17.06
N ASP A 11 -11.10 -8.86 -17.64
CA ASP A 11 -12.41 -9.25 -17.11
C ASP A 11 -12.35 -10.33 -16.02
N ASP A 12 -11.27 -11.11 -15.95
CA ASP A 12 -11.06 -12.15 -14.93
C ASP A 12 -10.05 -11.69 -13.88
N ASN A 13 -10.50 -11.54 -12.62
CA ASN A 13 -9.66 -11.04 -11.53
C ASN A 13 -8.43 -11.92 -11.24
N ASN A 14 -8.52 -13.24 -11.41
CA ASN A 14 -7.39 -14.13 -11.17
C ASN A 14 -6.36 -13.99 -12.28
N LEU A 15 -6.80 -13.99 -13.54
CA LEU A 15 -5.91 -13.78 -14.69
C LEU A 15 -5.27 -12.39 -14.65
N PHE A 16 -6.04 -11.37 -14.25
CA PHE A 16 -5.55 -10.02 -14.04
C PHE A 16 -4.40 -9.98 -13.03
N GLN A 17 -4.53 -10.66 -11.89
CA GLN A 17 -3.47 -10.69 -10.88
C GLN A 17 -2.16 -11.28 -11.42
N TYR A 18 -2.22 -12.37 -12.19
CA TYR A 18 -1.04 -12.94 -12.83
C TYR A 18 -0.43 -12.00 -13.87
N TYR A 19 -1.27 -11.42 -14.73
CA TYR A 19 -0.81 -10.45 -15.74
C TYR A 19 -0.16 -9.23 -15.08
N TYR A 20 -0.80 -8.67 -14.06
CA TYR A 20 -0.29 -7.51 -13.31
C TYR A 20 1.06 -7.83 -12.67
N TYR A 21 1.19 -9.01 -12.06
CA TYR A 21 2.44 -9.47 -11.47
C TYR A 21 3.57 -9.58 -12.51
N ASP A 22 3.29 -10.14 -13.69
CA ASP A 22 4.27 -10.23 -14.76
C ASP A 22 4.70 -8.85 -15.26
N GLN A 23 3.74 -7.94 -15.45
CA GLN A 23 4.06 -6.56 -15.83
C GLN A 23 4.92 -5.89 -14.75
N LEU A 24 4.61 -6.10 -13.48
CA LEU A 24 5.35 -5.53 -12.36
C LEU A 24 6.80 -6.00 -12.33
N ILE A 25 7.05 -7.31 -12.52
CA ILE A 25 8.42 -7.85 -12.56
C ILE A 25 9.23 -7.21 -13.68
N LEU A 26 8.66 -7.09 -14.87
CA LEU A 26 9.33 -6.47 -16.01
C LEU A 26 9.68 -5.00 -15.70
N ALA A 27 8.72 -4.28 -15.12
CA ALA A 27 8.88 -2.89 -14.77
C ALA A 27 9.95 -2.69 -13.66
N GLN A 28 10.00 -3.59 -12.67
CA GLN A 28 11.03 -3.60 -11.63
C GLN A 28 12.44 -3.83 -12.19
N ASP A 29 12.60 -4.78 -13.12
CA ASP A 29 13.88 -5.08 -13.75
C ASP A 29 14.39 -3.87 -14.55
N GLU A 30 13.51 -3.22 -15.31
CA GLU A 30 13.83 -1.98 -16.04
C GLU A 30 14.24 -0.85 -15.09
N ALA A 31 13.53 -0.69 -13.97
CA ALA A 31 13.80 0.32 -12.95
C ALA A 31 15.00 0.00 -12.04
N LYS A 32 15.51 -1.23 -12.11
CA LYS A 32 16.56 -1.80 -11.24
C LYS A 32 16.18 -1.79 -9.76
N ILE A 33 14.91 -2.07 -9.46
CA ILE A 33 14.41 -2.27 -8.08
C ILE A 33 14.50 -3.77 -7.81
N CYS A 34 15.57 -4.19 -7.13
CA CYS A 34 15.94 -5.60 -7.03
C CYS A 34 15.85 -6.17 -5.62
N GLN A 35 15.76 -5.33 -4.58
CA GLN A 35 15.83 -5.79 -3.19
C GLN A 35 14.47 -5.88 -2.52
N LEU A 36 13.44 -5.21 -3.05
CA LEU A 36 12.08 -5.36 -2.54
C LEU A 36 11.46 -6.67 -2.99
N SER A 37 10.86 -7.39 -2.04
CA SER A 37 10.12 -8.61 -2.36
C SER A 37 8.88 -8.30 -3.19
N SER A 38 8.55 -9.17 -4.15
CA SER A 38 7.32 -9.00 -4.94
C SER A 38 6.03 -9.02 -4.09
N PRO A 39 5.94 -9.81 -2.99
CA PRO A 39 4.84 -9.69 -2.03
C PRO A 39 4.72 -8.27 -1.46
N PHE A 40 5.81 -7.62 -1.04
CA PHE A 40 5.77 -6.25 -0.54
C PHE A 40 5.08 -5.31 -1.53
N ILE A 41 5.52 -5.36 -2.78
CA ILE A 41 5.06 -4.44 -3.82
C ILE A 41 3.62 -4.73 -4.22
N GLN A 42 3.25 -5.99 -4.39
CA GLN A 42 1.86 -6.36 -4.62
C GLN A 42 0.96 -5.78 -3.54
N CYS A 43 1.37 -5.86 -2.29
CA CYS A 43 0.55 -5.41 -1.19
C CYS A 43 0.47 -3.89 -1.11
N LEU A 44 1.59 -3.19 -1.33
CA LEU A 44 1.58 -1.73 -1.41
C LEU A 44 0.61 -1.22 -2.49
N ILE A 45 0.52 -1.89 -3.64
CA ILE A 45 -0.30 -1.40 -4.76
C ILE A 45 -1.73 -1.94 -4.74
N MET A 46 -1.94 -3.19 -4.29
CA MET A 46 -3.24 -3.88 -4.39
C MET A 46 -4.11 -3.77 -3.13
N SER A 47 -3.57 -3.34 -1.99
CA SER A 47 -4.31 -3.28 -0.72
C SER A 47 -5.45 -2.26 -0.71
N ASN A 48 -5.37 -1.23 -1.54
CA ASN A 48 -6.49 -0.32 -1.73
C ASN A 48 -7.56 -0.96 -2.65
N SER A 49 -8.63 -1.47 -2.04
CA SER A 49 -9.76 -2.09 -2.73
C SER A 49 -10.69 -1.11 -3.42
N THR A 50 -10.61 0.21 -3.16
CA THR A 50 -11.43 1.20 -3.86
C THR A 50 -10.90 1.51 -5.27
N ARG A 51 -9.67 1.11 -5.58
CA ARG A 51 -9.07 1.29 -6.91
C ARG A 51 -9.66 0.33 -7.93
N SER A 52 -10.05 0.87 -9.08
CA SER A 52 -10.40 0.06 -10.23
C SER A 52 -9.18 -0.63 -10.82
N ILE A 53 -9.42 -1.67 -11.63
CA ILE A 53 -8.39 -2.35 -12.44
C ILE A 53 -7.61 -1.35 -13.32
N ASN A 54 -8.33 -0.39 -13.91
CA ASN A 54 -7.73 0.63 -14.77
C ASN A 54 -6.78 1.55 -14.00
N ASP A 55 -7.16 1.96 -12.78
CA ASP A 55 -6.31 2.83 -11.96
C ASP A 55 -5.03 2.10 -11.53
N ARG A 56 -5.15 0.82 -11.18
CA ARG A 56 -4.01 -0.06 -10.87
C ARG A 56 -3.06 -0.17 -12.05
N LEU A 57 -3.57 -0.37 -13.27
CA LEU A 57 -2.74 -0.46 -14.47
C LEU A 57 -2.09 0.87 -14.87
N LYS A 58 -2.78 2.00 -14.71
CA LYS A 58 -2.21 3.33 -15.01
C LYS A 58 -0.95 3.61 -14.22
N HIS A 59 -0.94 3.27 -12.93
CA HIS A 59 0.25 3.44 -12.08
C HIS A 59 1.46 2.62 -12.54
N LEU A 60 1.22 1.48 -13.19
CA LEU A 60 2.31 0.61 -13.65
C LEU A 60 2.74 0.91 -15.09
N LEU A 61 1.80 1.30 -15.96
CA LEU A 61 2.03 1.40 -17.41
C LEU A 61 2.20 2.83 -17.91
N ILE A 62 1.68 3.83 -17.18
CA ILE A 62 1.65 5.23 -17.60
C ILE A 62 2.47 6.09 -16.63
N ASP A 63 2.16 6.01 -15.34
CA ASP A 63 2.73 6.86 -14.29
C ASP A 63 3.81 6.12 -13.46
N TYR A 64 4.61 5.29 -14.12
CA TYR A 64 5.52 4.36 -13.46
C TYR A 64 6.68 5.05 -12.71
N ASN A 65 7.04 6.29 -13.09
CA ASN A 65 8.16 7.00 -12.46
C ASN A 65 7.91 7.30 -10.98
N GLU A 66 6.72 7.81 -10.64
CA GLU A 66 6.36 8.10 -9.25
C GLU A 66 6.30 6.81 -8.43
N LEU A 67 5.68 5.76 -8.98
CA LEU A 67 5.66 4.45 -8.36
C LEU A 67 7.09 3.94 -8.08
N PHE A 68 8.00 4.05 -9.04
CA PHE A 68 9.38 3.60 -8.86
C PHE A 68 10.18 4.45 -7.89
N ASP A 69 9.95 5.75 -7.81
CA ASP A 69 10.57 6.60 -6.80
C ASP A 69 10.10 6.19 -5.40
N ILE A 70 8.81 5.91 -5.23
CA ILE A 70 8.24 5.37 -3.99
C ILE A 70 8.88 4.01 -3.65
N LEU A 71 8.94 3.09 -4.62
CA LEU A 71 9.56 1.78 -4.40
C LEU A 71 11.05 1.90 -4.07
N ARG A 72 11.79 2.82 -4.68
CA ARG A 72 13.20 3.08 -4.32
C ARG A 72 13.35 3.61 -2.91
N LEU A 73 12.44 4.47 -2.45
CA LEU A 73 12.44 4.94 -1.05
C LEU A 73 12.27 3.76 -0.09
N PHE A 74 11.32 2.86 -0.36
CA PHE A 74 11.18 1.65 0.42
C PHE A 74 12.43 0.76 0.34
N GLU A 75 13.00 0.54 -0.84
CA GLU A 75 14.21 -0.27 -1.04
C GLU A 75 15.43 0.27 -0.28
N ILE A 76 15.61 1.58 -0.25
CA ILE A 76 16.68 2.21 0.53
C ILE A 76 16.40 2.04 2.02
N SER A 77 15.14 2.21 2.41
CA SER A 77 14.75 2.16 3.81
C SER A 77 14.87 0.75 4.38
N THR A 78 14.55 -0.31 3.63
CA THR A 78 14.71 -1.71 4.08
C THR A 78 16.16 -2.12 4.36
N LYS A 79 17.14 -1.29 4.00
CA LYS A 79 18.54 -1.47 4.46
C LYS A 79 18.76 -1.02 5.90
N LEU A 80 17.92 -0.12 6.40
CA LEU A 80 17.95 0.44 7.75
C LEU A 80 16.92 -0.21 8.67
N ILE A 81 15.84 -0.75 8.10
CA ILE A 81 14.74 -1.39 8.82
C ILE A 81 14.51 -2.80 8.26
N ASN A 82 14.20 -3.78 9.11
CA ASN A 82 13.89 -5.13 8.65
C ASN A 82 12.60 -5.11 7.79
N GLU A 83 12.67 -5.61 6.55
CA GLU A 83 11.54 -5.64 5.61
C GLU A 83 10.36 -6.47 6.15
N ASP A 84 10.61 -7.63 6.76
CA ASP A 84 9.56 -8.48 7.33
C ASP A 84 8.85 -7.80 8.50
N ASP A 85 9.59 -7.09 9.36
CA ASP A 85 9.01 -6.31 10.44
C ASP A 85 8.14 -5.18 9.90
N PHE A 86 8.58 -4.51 8.84
CA PHE A 86 7.82 -3.44 8.21
C PHE A 86 6.59 -3.97 7.47
N LEU A 87 6.70 -5.10 6.77
CA LEU A 87 5.59 -5.81 6.15
C LEU A 87 4.53 -6.20 7.15
N ASN A 88 4.93 -6.81 8.27
CA ASN A 88 4.02 -7.19 9.33
C ASN A 88 3.29 -5.98 9.91
N LYS A 89 3.99 -4.86 10.12
CA LYS A 89 3.40 -3.60 10.59
C LYS A 89 2.43 -3.01 9.56
N LEU A 90 2.80 -2.99 8.29
CA LEU A 90 1.94 -2.55 7.18
C LEU A 90 0.65 -3.37 7.09
N PHE A 91 0.77 -4.70 7.11
CA PHE A 91 -0.37 -5.58 6.89
C PHE A 91 -1.32 -5.66 8.06
N HIS A 92 -0.77 -5.85 9.25
CA HIS A 92 -1.57 -6.25 10.41
C HIS A 92 -1.94 -5.07 11.30
N GLN A 93 -1.17 -3.98 11.24
CA GLN A 93 -1.33 -2.86 12.17
C GLN A 93 -1.84 -1.60 11.48
N GLN A 94 -1.37 -1.33 10.25
CA GLN A 94 -1.70 -0.09 9.55
C GLN A 94 -3.06 -0.11 8.86
N PHE A 95 -3.56 -1.22 8.32
CA PHE A 95 -4.81 -1.20 7.54
C PHE A 95 -5.91 -2.08 8.12
N LEU A 96 -7.12 -1.52 8.20
CA LEU A 96 -8.28 -2.20 8.74
C LEU A 96 -9.52 -1.87 7.90
N THR A 97 -10.19 -2.90 7.40
CA THR A 97 -11.47 -2.75 6.69
C THR A 97 -12.59 -3.11 7.65
N LEU A 98 -13.56 -2.21 7.84
CA LEU A 98 -14.76 -2.46 8.64
C LEU A 98 -15.98 -2.66 7.76
N ASN A 99 -16.91 -3.49 8.25
CA ASN A 99 -18.22 -3.64 7.65
C ASN A 99 -19.21 -2.67 8.30
N ASN A 100 -20.29 -2.36 7.59
CA ASN A 100 -21.28 -1.32 7.93
C ASN A 100 -21.99 -1.50 9.30
N ASN A 101 -21.79 -2.63 9.99
CA ASN A 101 -22.40 -2.92 11.29
C ASN A 101 -21.44 -2.73 12.48
N ASP A 102 -20.17 -2.40 12.24
CA ASP A 102 -19.17 -2.24 13.29
C ASP A 102 -19.15 -0.79 13.79
N SER A 103 -20.15 -0.40 14.57
CA SER A 103 -20.19 0.88 15.29
C SER A 103 -19.27 0.86 16.52
N THR A 104 -18.05 0.34 16.37
CA THR A 104 -17.08 0.23 17.47
C THR A 104 -16.12 1.39 17.42
N LEU A 105 -15.90 2.02 18.57
CA LEU A 105 -14.82 2.96 18.79
C LEU A 105 -13.50 2.25 18.46
N ILE A 106 -12.86 2.62 17.35
CA ILE A 106 -11.61 1.98 16.92
C ILE A 106 -10.48 2.68 17.65
N LYS A 107 -9.81 1.93 18.52
CA LYS A 107 -8.61 2.39 19.20
C LYS A 107 -7.37 1.97 18.42
N ASN A 108 -6.44 2.91 18.27
CA ASN A 108 -5.12 2.63 17.74
C ASN A 108 -4.10 2.63 18.88
N ASP A 109 -3.82 1.46 19.44
CA ASP A 109 -2.77 1.30 20.47
C ASP A 109 -1.35 1.23 19.88
N SER A 110 -1.22 1.30 18.55
CA SER A 110 0.07 1.29 17.86
C SER A 110 0.80 2.63 17.98
N THR A 111 2.12 2.58 17.77
CA THR A 111 2.96 3.76 17.54
C THR A 111 2.86 4.29 16.11
N PHE A 112 2.18 3.57 15.21
CA PHE A 112 1.99 3.93 13.81
C PHE A 112 0.59 4.46 13.55
N TYR A 113 0.46 5.24 12.47
CA TYR A 113 -0.84 5.62 11.93
C TYR A 113 -1.58 4.39 11.42
N LYS A 114 -2.90 4.40 11.60
CA LYS A 114 -3.79 3.34 11.15
C LYS A 114 -4.83 3.90 10.18
N LEU A 115 -4.87 3.35 8.98
CA LEU A 115 -5.84 3.62 7.95
C LEU A 115 -7.03 2.66 8.10
N VAL A 116 -8.22 3.22 8.20
CA VAL A 116 -9.48 2.47 8.26
C VAL A 116 -10.31 2.74 7.01
N LEU A 117 -10.75 1.68 6.35
CA LEU A 117 -11.70 1.75 5.25
C LEU A 117 -13.09 1.33 5.74
N THR A 118 -14.07 2.22 5.65
CA THR A 118 -15.47 1.94 5.95
C THR A 118 -16.39 2.76 5.05
N ASN A 119 -17.45 2.14 4.52
CA ASN A 119 -18.38 2.79 3.58
C ASN A 119 -17.66 3.53 2.43
N GLU A 120 -16.66 2.89 1.81
CA GLU A 120 -15.83 3.47 0.73
C GLU A 120 -15.01 4.73 1.12
N ASN A 121 -15.04 5.12 2.40
CA ASN A 121 -14.29 6.26 2.91
C ASN A 121 -13.11 5.79 3.75
N PHE A 122 -12.01 6.52 3.61
CA PHE A 122 -10.82 6.31 4.40
C PHE A 122 -10.81 7.23 5.62
N TYR A 123 -10.32 6.71 6.73
CA TYR A 123 -10.14 7.43 7.98
C TYR A 123 -8.76 7.14 8.52
N LEU A 124 -8.08 8.18 9.03
CA LEU A 124 -6.74 8.06 9.59
C LEU A 124 -6.80 8.18 11.10
N ILE A 125 -6.40 7.13 11.80
CA ILE A 125 -6.27 7.13 13.25
C ILE A 125 -4.80 7.39 13.59
N SER A 126 -4.55 8.45 14.34
CA SER A 126 -3.21 8.77 14.82
C SER A 126 -2.69 7.70 15.79
N PRO A 127 -1.36 7.61 15.99
CA PRO A 127 -0.78 6.74 17.01
C PRO A 127 -1.37 7.03 18.39
N LYS A 128 -1.64 5.97 19.17
CA LYS A 128 -2.14 6.06 20.55
C LYS A 128 -3.41 6.90 20.70
N SER A 129 -4.22 7.00 19.65
CA SER A 129 -5.48 7.75 19.63
C SER A 129 -6.67 6.84 19.31
N GLU A 130 -7.86 7.40 19.47
CA GLU A 130 -9.13 6.82 19.07
C GLU A 130 -9.82 7.76 18.09
N ILE A 131 -10.69 7.23 17.24
CA ILE A 131 -11.41 8.02 16.26
C ILE A 131 -12.85 8.30 16.71
N SER A 132 -13.30 9.54 16.55
CA SER A 132 -14.71 9.83 16.27
C SER A 132 -14.86 9.91 14.75
N THR A 133 -15.89 9.28 14.20
CA THR A 133 -16.11 9.04 12.76
C THR A 133 -16.37 10.29 11.93
N ASP A 134 -15.95 11.47 12.38
CA ASP A 134 -16.38 12.76 11.84
C ASP A 134 -15.42 13.31 10.77
N ASP A 135 -14.15 12.90 10.78
CA ASP A 135 -13.12 13.41 9.87
C ASP A 135 -12.62 12.35 8.87
N ILE A 136 -13.11 12.45 7.64
CA ILE A 136 -12.65 11.64 6.51
C ILE A 136 -11.20 12.03 6.17
N PHE A 137 -10.32 11.04 6.03
CA PHE A 137 -8.96 11.25 5.57
C PHE A 137 -8.98 11.59 4.07
N SER A 138 -8.46 12.76 3.73
CA SER A 138 -8.35 13.24 2.36
C SER A 138 -6.88 13.42 1.99
N CYS A 139 -6.52 12.90 0.81
CA CYS A 139 -5.20 13.00 0.24
C CYS A 139 -5.28 13.09 -1.28
N GLU A 140 -4.20 13.53 -1.93
CA GLU A 140 -4.15 13.66 -3.40
C GLU A 140 -3.80 12.32 -4.08
N GLY A 141 -3.01 11.48 -3.41
CA GLY A 141 -2.56 10.19 -3.89
C GLY A 141 -3.34 9.00 -3.32
N ASP A 142 -2.69 7.84 -3.28
CA ASP A 142 -3.28 6.65 -2.68
C ASP A 142 -3.25 6.71 -1.15
N PRO A 143 -4.40 6.58 -0.46
CA PRO A 143 -4.42 6.61 1.00
C PRO A 143 -3.54 5.54 1.64
N PHE A 144 -3.49 4.33 1.07
CA PHE A 144 -2.68 3.25 1.62
C PHE A 144 -1.19 3.52 1.43
N ILE A 145 -0.76 3.93 0.22
CA ILE A 145 0.65 4.26 -0.05
C ILE A 145 1.10 5.47 0.79
N GLU A 146 0.30 6.53 0.88
CA GLU A 146 0.64 7.72 1.67
C GLU A 146 0.83 7.39 3.14
N VAL A 147 -0.09 6.66 3.76
CA VAL A 147 0.05 6.24 5.16
C VAL A 147 1.24 5.30 5.33
N SER A 148 1.55 4.48 4.32
CA SER A 148 2.75 3.63 4.34
C SER A 148 4.03 4.45 4.37
N LEU A 149 4.08 5.54 3.61
CA LEU A 149 5.20 6.48 3.60
C LEU A 149 5.29 7.26 4.92
N MET A 150 4.15 7.70 5.48
CA MET A 150 4.13 8.34 6.80
C MET A 150 4.71 7.41 7.88
N ASN A 151 4.26 6.16 7.92
CA ASN A 151 4.75 5.17 8.87
C ASN A 151 6.21 4.77 8.63
N LEU A 152 6.66 4.78 7.37
CA LEU A 152 8.07 4.58 7.02
C LEU A 152 8.94 5.69 7.63
N ILE A 153 8.54 6.95 7.46
CA ILE A 153 9.24 8.11 8.01
C ILE A 153 9.31 8.01 9.53
N GLU A 154 8.18 7.75 10.20
CA GLU A 154 8.11 7.57 11.66
C GLU A 154 9.06 6.47 12.15
N LEU A 155 9.17 5.37 11.40
CA LEU A 155 10.09 4.29 11.76
C LEU A 155 11.56 4.70 11.56
N LEU A 156 11.89 5.38 10.46
CA LEU A 156 13.26 5.84 10.19
C LEU A 156 13.75 6.87 11.20
N VAL A 157 12.86 7.71 11.73
CA VAL A 157 13.21 8.69 12.78
C VAL A 157 13.08 8.13 14.19
N SER A 158 12.64 6.88 14.33
CA SER A 158 12.51 6.24 15.63
C SER A 158 13.87 5.93 16.24
N GLN A 159 13.93 5.98 17.57
CA GLN A 159 15.17 5.76 18.31
C GLN A 159 15.80 4.37 18.05
N SER A 160 14.99 3.36 17.70
CA SER A 160 15.48 2.03 17.33
C SER A 160 16.30 1.96 16.03
N VAL A 161 16.24 2.98 15.18
CA VAL A 161 16.97 3.04 13.90
C VAL A 161 18.17 4.01 13.97
N ILE A 162 18.13 4.99 14.88
CA ILE A 162 19.15 6.05 15.00
C ILE A 162 20.34 5.63 15.89
N ASP A 163 20.13 4.70 16.82
CA ASP A 163 21.16 4.18 17.73
C ASP A 163 22.03 3.07 17.09
#